data_AF-A0A6A0HCV7-F1
#
_entry.id   AF-A0A6A0HCV7-F1
#
_cell.length_a   1.000
_cell.length_b   1.000
_cell.length_c   1.000
_cell.angle_alpha   90.00
_cell.angle_beta   90.00
_cell.angle_gamma   90.00
#
_symmetry.space_group_name_H-M   'P 1'
#
loop_
_entity.id
_entity.type
_entity.pdbx_description
1 polymer ?
#
loop_
_entity_poly.entity_id
_entity_poly.type
_entity_poly.pdbx_seq_one_letter_code
_entity_poly.pdbx_strand_id
1 'polypeptide(L)'
;MSIDNYSNDQHYCKIQDFDESWYQQFHIIVCGLDSVVARRWINSVLVSLLQYTDGELDQSSVIPLIDGGTEGFKGSARVVLPGMTACIECTLDLFPPQITFPMCTIAHTPRLPEHCIEYVKVLLWPKDNPFGGDECAIDGDDPQHISWIYEQSLKRAAEF
;
A
#
# COMPACT_ATOMS: atom_id res chain seq x y z
N MET A 1 15.91 14.00 29.93
CA MET A 1 17.09 13.90 29.06
C MET A 1 16.74 14.65 27.80
N SER A 2 17.18 15.89 27.65
CA SER A 2 16.89 16.68 26.44
C SER A 2 17.89 16.26 25.37
N ILE A 3 17.39 15.87 24.19
CA ILE A 3 18.24 15.56 23.04
C ILE A 3 18.43 16.90 22.32
N ASP A 4 19.40 17.68 22.79
CA ASP A 4 19.60 19.06 22.31
C ASP A 4 20.34 19.13 20.94
N ASN A 5 20.73 17.99 20.36
CA ASN A 5 21.42 17.89 19.07
C ASN A 5 20.78 16.82 18.17
N TYR A 6 19.54 17.06 17.74
CA TYR A 6 18.85 16.23 16.73
C TYR A 6 18.84 16.96 15.37
N SER A 7 19.29 16.27 14.32
CA SER A 7 19.19 16.73 12.93
C SER A 7 18.20 15.84 12.17
N ASN A 8 17.36 16.44 11.33
CA ASN A 8 16.36 15.73 10.54
C ASN A 8 16.27 16.31 9.13
N ASP A 9 16.55 15.48 8.13
CA ASP A 9 16.39 15.81 6.72
C ASP A 9 15.07 15.21 6.21
N GLN A 10 14.20 16.06 5.68
CA GLN A 10 12.85 15.68 5.25
C GLN A 10 12.75 15.57 3.74
N HIS A 11 12.02 14.58 3.26
CA HIS A 11 11.81 14.33 1.84
C HIS A 11 10.31 14.25 1.53
N TYR A 12 9.80 15.16 0.70
CA TYR A 12 8.43 15.14 0.20
C TYR A 12 8.37 14.50 -1.18
N CYS A 13 8.49 13.18 -1.21
CA CYS A 13 8.51 12.37 -2.43
C CYS A 13 8.08 10.94 -2.13
N LYS A 14 7.94 10.13 -3.18
CA LYS A 14 7.71 8.70 -3.04
C LYS A 14 9.05 8.00 -2.79
N ILE A 15 9.03 6.90 -2.05
CA ILE A 15 10.23 6.07 -1.86
C ILE A 15 10.79 5.59 -3.21
N GLN A 16 9.92 5.38 -4.20
CA GLN A 16 10.30 4.97 -5.56
C GLN A 16 11.06 6.04 -6.35
N ASP A 17 11.08 7.30 -5.88
CA ASP A 17 11.79 8.38 -6.56
C ASP A 17 13.30 8.38 -6.24
N PHE A 18 13.72 7.60 -5.24
CA PHE A 18 15.13 7.39 -4.88
C PHE A 18 15.69 6.12 -5.50
N ASP A 19 16.98 6.19 -5.87
CA ASP A 19 17.72 5.03 -6.37
C ASP A 19 18.41 4.25 -5.24
N GLU A 20 18.99 3.11 -5.59
CA GLU A 20 19.73 2.24 -4.68
C GLU A 20 20.87 2.97 -3.93
N SER A 21 21.56 3.91 -4.59
CA SER A 21 22.68 4.64 -3.99
C SER A 21 22.23 5.52 -2.82
N TRP A 22 21.02 6.09 -2.93
CA TRP A 22 20.41 6.82 -1.84
C TRP A 22 20.13 5.90 -0.64
N TYR A 23 19.65 4.69 -0.86
CA TYR A 23 19.38 3.75 0.24
C TYR A 23 20.66 3.21 0.89
N GLN A 24 21.75 3.07 0.13
CA GLN A 24 23.05 2.60 0.65
C GLN A 24 23.67 3.52 1.71
N GLN A 25 23.26 4.79 1.79
CA GLN A 25 23.82 5.73 2.77
C GLN A 25 23.35 5.45 4.21
N PHE A 26 22.30 4.64 4.40
CA PHE A 26 21.69 4.40 5.70
C PHE A 26 22.21 3.13 6.36
N HIS A 27 22.49 3.22 7.66
CA HIS A 27 22.87 2.05 8.46
C HIS A 27 21.67 1.16 8.82
N ILE A 28 20.47 1.75 8.96
CA ILE A 28 19.23 1.09 9.37
C ILE A 28 18.08 1.82 8.68
N ILE A 29 17.06 1.08 8.24
CA ILE A 29 15.80 1.63 7.74
C ILE A 29 14.65 1.20 8.64
N VAL A 30 13.80 2.15 9.01
CA VAL A 30 12.57 1.90 9.78
C VAL A 30 11.37 2.32 8.93
N CYS A 31 10.44 1.42 8.69
CA CYS A 31 9.26 1.63 7.85
C CYS A 31 7.98 1.68 8.70
N GLY A 32 7.18 2.72 8.46
CA GLY A 32 5.79 2.86 8.90
C GLY A 32 4.85 3.01 7.70
N LEU A 33 5.03 2.18 6.67
CA LEU A 33 4.31 2.27 5.40
C LEU A 33 2.85 1.82 5.55
N ASP A 34 1.97 2.26 4.67
CA ASP A 34 0.53 1.94 4.70
C ASP A 34 0.13 0.86 3.67
N SER A 35 0.93 0.66 2.62
CA SER A 35 0.64 -0.33 1.57
C SER A 35 1.60 -1.52 1.55
N VAL A 36 1.06 -2.70 1.22
CA VAL A 36 1.88 -3.90 0.98
C VAL A 36 2.82 -3.70 -0.22
N VAL A 37 2.37 -2.96 -1.25
CA VAL A 37 3.17 -2.65 -2.43
C VAL A 37 4.44 -1.87 -2.07
N ALA A 38 4.32 -0.83 -1.26
CA ALA A 38 5.48 -0.05 -0.81
C ALA A 38 6.44 -0.90 0.04
N ARG A 39 5.90 -1.74 0.95
CA ARG A 39 6.70 -2.69 1.76
C ARG A 39 7.48 -3.68 0.89
N ARG A 40 6.84 -4.26 -0.12
CA ARG A 40 7.50 -5.18 -1.07
C ARG A 40 8.56 -4.47 -1.89
N TRP A 41 8.31 -3.22 -2.29
CA TRP A 41 9.26 -2.42 -3.06
C TRP A 41 10.54 -2.14 -2.26
N ILE A 42 10.43 -1.61 -1.03
CA ILE A 42 11.62 -1.32 -0.21
C ILE A 42 12.36 -2.62 0.15
N ASN A 43 11.63 -3.71 0.39
CA ASN A 43 12.23 -5.03 0.57
C ASN A 43 13.07 -5.47 -0.64
N SER A 44 12.55 -5.26 -1.86
CA SER A 44 13.27 -5.59 -3.09
C SER A 44 14.55 -4.77 -3.24
N VAL A 45 14.50 -3.48 -2.92
CA VAL A 45 15.68 -2.59 -2.97
C VAL A 45 16.74 -3.09 -1.98
N LEU A 46 16.39 -3.34 -0.72
CA LEU A 46 17.39 -3.77 0.26
C LEU A 46 17.98 -5.16 -0.04
N VAL A 47 17.23 -6.02 -0.72
CA VAL A 47 17.76 -7.29 -1.22
C VAL A 47 18.69 -7.08 -2.42
N SER A 48 18.42 -6.11 -3.31
CA SER A 48 19.31 -5.82 -4.45
C SER A 48 20.65 -5.20 -4.04
N LEU A 49 20.71 -4.58 -2.85
CA LEU A 49 21.95 -4.04 -2.29
C LEU A 49 22.93 -5.10 -1.77
N LEU A 50 22.47 -6.34 -1.59
CA LEU A 50 23.31 -7.41 -1.04
C LEU A 50 24.46 -7.78 -1.97
N GLN A 51 25.65 -7.87 -1.39
CA GLN A 51 26.86 -8.28 -2.10
C GLN A 51 27.28 -9.68 -1.67
N TYR A 52 27.64 -10.50 -2.66
CA TYR A 52 28.10 -11.87 -2.44
C TYR A 52 29.49 -12.05 -3.07
N THR A 53 30.44 -12.56 -2.29
CA THR A 53 31.78 -12.93 -2.76
C THR A 53 31.96 -14.43 -2.58
N ASP A 54 32.26 -15.15 -3.65
CA ASP A 54 32.41 -16.62 -3.64
C ASP A 54 31.21 -17.38 -3.04
N GLY A 55 30.00 -16.83 -3.18
CA GLY A 55 28.76 -17.40 -2.64
C GLY A 55 28.48 -17.05 -1.17
N GLU A 56 29.40 -16.37 -0.50
CA GLU A 56 29.24 -15.90 0.87
C GLU A 56 28.72 -14.46 0.89
N LEU A 57 27.75 -14.19 1.76
CA LEU A 57 27.16 -12.87 1.95
C LEU A 57 28.15 -11.94 2.65
N ASP A 58 28.43 -10.79 2.04
CA ASP A 58 29.12 -9.69 2.72
C ASP A 58 28.14 -9.00 3.68
N GLN A 59 28.31 -9.24 4.98
CA GLN A 59 27.45 -8.68 6.01
C GLN A 59 27.50 -7.14 6.09
N SER A 60 28.53 -6.49 5.54
CA SER A 60 28.61 -5.03 5.49
C SER A 60 27.65 -4.41 4.47
N SER A 61 27.16 -5.21 3.51
CA SER A 61 26.13 -4.80 2.54
C SER A 61 24.70 -4.94 3.08
N VAL A 62 24.53 -5.54 4.26
CA VAL A 62 23.21 -5.77 4.87
C VAL A 62 22.76 -4.52 5.60
N ILE A 63 21.67 -3.91 5.12
CA ILE A 63 20.97 -2.82 5.80
C ILE A 63 19.74 -3.41 6.51
N PRO A 64 19.70 -3.44 7.86
CA PRO A 64 18.55 -3.92 8.60
C PRO A 64 17.30 -3.08 8.34
N LEU A 65 16.18 -3.77 8.13
CA LEU A 65 14.86 -3.19 7.96
C LEU A 65 13.98 -3.52 9.17
N ILE A 66 13.49 -2.48 9.85
CA ILE A 66 12.46 -2.62 10.88
C ILE A 66 11.14 -2.18 10.25
N ASP A 67 10.19 -3.10 10.07
CA ASP A 67 8.87 -2.79 9.49
C ASP A 67 7.79 -2.86 10.57
N GLY A 68 6.96 -1.82 10.61
CA GLY A 68 5.77 -1.72 11.45
C GLY A 68 4.50 -1.69 10.61
N GLY A 69 3.43 -2.24 11.16
CA GLY A 69 2.08 -2.14 10.60
C GLY A 69 1.03 -2.06 11.69
N THR A 70 -0.05 -1.31 11.43
CA THR A 70 -1.18 -1.14 12.36
C THR A 70 -2.50 -1.19 11.60
N GLU A 71 -3.51 -1.81 12.21
CA GLU A 71 -4.89 -1.82 11.73
C GLU A 71 -5.84 -1.81 12.95
N GLY A 72 -6.51 -0.68 13.18
CA GLY A 72 -7.33 -0.49 14.38
C GLY A 72 -6.52 -0.68 15.67
N PHE A 73 -6.89 -1.68 16.48
CA PHE A 73 -6.19 -2.03 17.74
C PHE A 73 -5.17 -3.16 17.59
N LYS A 74 -4.91 -3.63 16.36
CA LYS A 74 -3.91 -4.66 16.08
C LYS A 74 -2.67 -3.99 15.49
N GLY A 75 -1.50 -4.50 15.87
CA GLY A 75 -0.24 -4.04 15.33
C GLY A 75 0.76 -5.19 15.19
N SER A 76 1.75 -4.98 14.34
CA SER A 76 2.89 -5.88 14.17
C SER A 76 4.17 -5.06 14.02
N ALA A 77 5.27 -5.63 14.50
CA ALA A 77 6.61 -5.13 14.27
C ALA A 77 7.50 -6.32 13.90
N ARG A 78 8.36 -6.14 12.89
CA ARG A 78 9.28 -7.17 12.41
C ARG A 78 10.66 -6.57 12.15
N VAL A 79 11.69 -7.40 12.36
CA VAL A 79 13.06 -7.08 11.98
C VAL A 79 13.46 -8.02 10.85
N VAL A 80 13.91 -7.43 9.74
CA VAL A 80 14.38 -8.13 8.55
C VAL A 80 15.86 -7.80 8.36
N LEU A 81 16.67 -8.84 8.30
CA LEU A 81 18.06 -8.79 7.84
C LEU A 81 18.09 -9.42 6.45
N PRO A 82 18.10 -8.62 5.36
CA PRO A 82 18.09 -9.14 4.00
C PRO A 82 19.21 -10.17 3.78
N GLY A 83 18.86 -11.30 3.15
CA GLY A 83 19.79 -12.42 2.93
C GLY A 83 20.04 -13.33 4.14
N MET A 84 19.56 -12.98 5.33
CA MET A 84 19.81 -13.73 6.58
C MET A 84 18.52 -14.20 7.29
N THR A 85 17.50 -13.35 7.38
CA THR A 85 16.19 -13.69 7.98
C THR A 85 15.09 -13.71 6.94
N ALA A 86 13.90 -14.20 7.31
CA ALA A 86 12.72 -14.10 6.44
C ALA A 86 12.44 -12.63 6.08
N CYS A 87 12.28 -12.38 4.78
CA CYS A 87 12.00 -11.05 4.25
C CYS A 87 10.48 -10.80 4.14
N ILE A 88 10.07 -9.64 3.63
CA ILE A 88 8.64 -9.33 3.42
C ILE A 88 8.00 -10.35 2.48
N GLU A 89 8.69 -10.71 1.39
CA GLU A 89 8.18 -11.68 0.42
C GLU A 89 8.02 -13.09 1.02
N CYS A 90 8.92 -13.50 1.91
CA CYS A 90 8.82 -14.78 2.62
C CYS A 90 7.59 -14.88 3.54
N THR A 91 7.01 -13.75 3.94
CA THR A 91 5.88 -13.68 4.88
C THR A 91 4.68 -12.96 4.27
N LEU A 92 4.60 -12.90 2.94
CA LEU A 92 3.57 -12.17 2.22
C LEU A 92 2.16 -12.70 2.54
N ASP A 93 2.04 -14.01 2.75
CA ASP A 93 0.77 -14.67 3.08
C ASP A 93 0.25 -14.33 4.50
N LEU A 94 1.05 -13.66 5.33
CA LEU A 94 0.60 -13.15 6.63
C LEU A 94 -0.16 -11.83 6.52
N PHE A 95 -0.07 -11.13 5.38
CA PHE A 95 -0.90 -9.96 5.12
C PHE A 95 -2.34 -10.41 4.83
N PRO A 96 -3.35 -9.70 5.35
CA PRO A 96 -4.74 -10.07 5.11
C PRO A 96 -5.05 -10.04 3.61
N PRO A 97 -5.87 -10.99 3.11
CA PRO A 97 -6.24 -11.00 1.70
C PRO A 97 -7.02 -9.72 1.36
N GLN A 98 -6.74 -9.15 0.19
CA GLN A 98 -7.54 -8.04 -0.32
C GLN A 98 -8.96 -8.52 -0.60
N ILE A 99 -9.94 -7.79 -0.05
CA ILE A 99 -11.35 -8.07 -0.31
C ILE A 99 -11.64 -7.70 -1.76
N THR A 100 -12.03 -8.69 -2.56
CA THR A 100 -12.43 -8.51 -3.96
C THR A 100 -13.82 -9.11 -4.15
N PHE A 101 -14.73 -8.36 -4.77
CA PHE A 101 -16.08 -8.80 -5.03
C PHE A 101 -16.19 -9.37 -6.46
N PRO A 102 -16.80 -10.55 -6.68
CA PRO A 102 -16.98 -11.09 -8.03
C PRO A 102 -17.85 -10.20 -8.91
N MET A 103 -17.44 -10.00 -10.17
CA MET A 103 -18.18 -9.14 -11.11
C MET A 103 -19.63 -9.56 -11.33
N CYS A 104 -19.92 -10.87 -11.35
CA CYS A 104 -21.30 -11.37 -11.47
C CYS A 104 -22.18 -10.98 -10.27
N THR A 105 -21.59 -10.94 -9.06
CA THR A 105 -22.27 -10.50 -7.84
C THR A 105 -22.55 -9.01 -7.89
N ILE A 106 -21.55 -8.19 -8.21
CA ILE A 106 -21.69 -6.73 -8.33
C ILE A 106 -22.76 -6.36 -9.37
N ALA A 107 -22.69 -6.98 -10.56
CA ALA A 107 -23.52 -6.60 -11.69
C ALA A 107 -24.98 -7.07 -11.59
N HIS A 108 -25.24 -8.25 -11.01
CA HIS A 108 -26.55 -8.90 -11.12
C HIS A 108 -27.16 -9.36 -9.80
N THR A 109 -26.35 -9.65 -8.78
CA THR A 109 -26.85 -10.24 -7.52
C THR A 109 -26.21 -9.58 -6.30
N PRO A 110 -26.39 -8.25 -6.11
CA PRO A 110 -25.93 -7.58 -4.92
C PRO A 110 -26.66 -8.15 -3.68
N ARG A 111 -25.93 -8.27 -2.57
CA ARG A 111 -26.43 -8.87 -1.31
C ARG A 111 -26.05 -8.07 -0.08
N LEU A 112 -25.08 -7.18 -0.23
CA LEU A 112 -24.50 -6.35 0.82
C LEU A 112 -24.44 -4.91 0.29
N PRO A 113 -24.52 -3.88 1.16
CA PRO A 113 -24.44 -2.48 0.74
C PRO A 113 -23.12 -2.17 0.00
N GLU A 114 -22.02 -2.82 0.36
CA GLU A 114 -20.73 -2.72 -0.31
C GLU A 114 -20.81 -3.12 -1.79
N HIS A 115 -21.66 -4.10 -2.15
CA HIS A 115 -21.83 -4.50 -3.55
C HIS A 115 -22.52 -3.39 -4.37
N CYS A 116 -23.43 -2.62 -3.77
CA CYS A 116 -24.09 -1.50 -4.41
C CYS A 116 -23.12 -0.32 -4.61
N ILE A 117 -22.24 -0.07 -3.64
CA ILE A 117 -21.17 0.93 -3.76
C ILE A 117 -20.17 0.53 -4.84
N GLU A 118 -19.71 -0.71 -4.82
CA GLU A 118 -18.74 -1.21 -5.80
C GLU A 118 -19.33 -1.20 -7.22
N TYR A 119 -20.62 -1.51 -7.39
CA TYR A 119 -21.31 -1.40 -8.69
C TYR A 119 -21.22 0.01 -9.25
N VAL A 120 -21.51 1.01 -8.43
CA VAL A 120 -21.46 2.41 -8.87
C VAL A 120 -20.04 2.80 -9.24
N LYS A 121 -19.06 2.42 -8.40
CA LYS A 121 -17.65 2.73 -8.61
C LYS A 121 -17.08 2.10 -9.88
N VAL A 122 -17.31 0.81 -10.12
CA VAL A 122 -16.64 0.06 -11.20
C VAL A 122 -17.42 -0.01 -12.51
N LEU A 123 -18.75 0.16 -12.48
CA LEU A 123 -19.60 0.02 -13.67
C LEU A 123 -20.35 1.30 -14.02
N LEU A 124 -21.02 1.93 -13.05
CA LEU A 124 -21.87 3.08 -13.35
C LEU A 124 -21.05 4.36 -13.61
N TRP A 125 -20.03 4.61 -12.80
CA TRP A 125 -19.19 5.80 -12.93
C TRP A 125 -18.52 5.90 -14.31
N PRO A 126 -17.81 4.85 -14.82
CA PRO A 126 -17.22 4.92 -16.16
C PRO A 126 -18.27 5.05 -17.27
N LYS A 127 -19.47 4.51 -17.06
CA LYS A 127 -20.55 4.52 -18.04
C LYS A 127 -21.21 5.90 -18.15
N ASP A 128 -21.53 6.53 -17.01
CA ASP A 128 -22.30 7.76 -16.97
C ASP A 128 -21.41 9.01 -17.03
N ASN A 129 -20.12 8.88 -16.69
CA ASN A 129 -19.14 9.98 -16.62
C ASN A 129 -19.72 11.27 -16.00
N PRO A 130 -20.17 11.21 -14.73
CA PRO A 130 -21.07 12.21 -14.16
C PRO A 130 -20.50 13.64 -14.06
N PHE A 131 -19.17 13.79 -14.07
CA PHE A 131 -18.49 15.08 -13.93
C PHE A 131 -17.77 15.54 -15.22
N GLY A 132 -18.00 14.85 -16.35
CA GLY A 132 -17.80 15.43 -17.69
C GLY A 132 -16.38 15.82 -18.12
N GLY A 133 -15.35 15.12 -17.64
CA GLY A 133 -13.98 15.20 -18.18
C GLY A 133 -13.62 13.95 -18.99
N ASP A 134 -12.65 14.03 -19.90
CA ASP A 134 -12.02 12.83 -20.49
C ASP A 134 -11.50 11.96 -19.34
N GLU A 135 -12.14 10.81 -19.12
CA GLU A 135 -11.84 9.85 -18.05
C GLU A 135 -11.70 10.49 -16.65
N CYS A 136 -12.70 11.27 -16.21
CA CYS A 136 -12.73 11.77 -14.84
C CYS A 136 -12.68 10.59 -13.85
N ALA A 137 -11.51 10.36 -13.26
CA ALA A 137 -11.32 9.33 -12.24
C ALA A 137 -12.06 9.71 -10.95
N ILE A 138 -12.50 8.69 -10.21
CA ILE A 138 -13.09 8.91 -8.89
C ILE A 138 -12.02 9.48 -7.96
N ASP A 139 -12.24 10.71 -7.53
CA ASP A 139 -11.55 11.31 -6.39
C ASP A 139 -12.30 10.95 -5.10
N GLY A 140 -11.65 10.16 -4.24
CA GLY A 140 -12.21 9.73 -2.95
C GLY A 140 -12.30 10.84 -1.90
N ASP A 141 -11.58 11.94 -2.13
CA ASP A 141 -11.52 13.10 -1.23
C ASP A 141 -12.42 14.26 -1.71
N ASP A 142 -13.01 14.16 -2.91
CA ASP A 142 -13.99 15.13 -3.42
C ASP A 142 -15.40 14.81 -2.88
N PRO A 143 -15.99 15.70 -2.03
CA PRO A 143 -17.33 15.48 -1.49
C PRO A 143 -18.42 15.34 -2.55
N GLN A 144 -18.27 15.96 -3.72
CA GLN A 144 -19.25 15.88 -4.81
C GLN A 144 -19.23 14.48 -5.44
N HIS A 145 -18.03 13.93 -5.68
CA HIS A 145 -17.86 12.57 -6.18
C HIS A 145 -18.46 11.55 -5.20
N ILE A 146 -18.12 11.66 -3.92
CA ILE A 146 -18.63 10.76 -2.88
C ILE A 146 -20.15 10.87 -2.72
N SER A 147 -20.70 12.09 -2.76
CA SER A 147 -22.15 12.30 -2.67
C SER A 147 -22.89 11.68 -3.85
N TRP A 148 -22.36 11.84 -5.07
CA TRP A 148 -22.94 11.21 -6.25
C TRP A 148 -22.91 9.69 -6.15
N ILE A 149 -21.77 9.11 -5.74
CA ILE A 149 -21.63 7.66 -5.55
C ILE A 149 -22.68 7.18 -4.53
N TYR A 150 -22.77 7.84 -3.38
CA TYR A 150 -23.74 7.53 -2.33
C TYR A 150 -25.18 7.51 -2.85
N GLU A 151 -25.61 8.55 -3.56
CA GLU A 151 -26.98 8.64 -4.10
C GLU A 151 -27.29 7.53 -5.10
N GLN A 152 -26.37 7.20 -6.01
CA GLN A 152 -26.57 6.10 -6.96
C GLN A 152 -26.55 4.73 -6.26
N SER A 153 -25.71 4.56 -5.24
CA SER A 153 -25.66 3.32 -4.45
C SER A 153 -26.95 3.10 -3.69
N LEU A 154 -27.59 4.15 -3.16
CA LEU A 154 -28.91 4.07 -2.55
C LEU A 154 -29.99 3.64 -3.55
N LYS A 155 -29.99 4.22 -4.77
CA LYS A 155 -30.93 3.81 -5.82
C LYS A 155 -30.76 2.34 -6.17
N ARG A 156 -29.52 1.90 -6.35
CA ARG A 156 -29.18 0.49 -6.62
C ARG A 156 -29.61 -0.43 -5.48
N ALA A 157 -29.40 -0.02 -4.23
CA ALA A 157 -29.81 -0.79 -3.07
C ALA A 157 -31.34 -0.92 -2.97
N ALA A 158 -32.11 0.08 -3.40
CA ALA A 158 -33.57 0.01 -3.40
C ALA A 158 -34.16 -0.92 -4.48
N GLU A 159 -33.37 -1.33 -5.47
CA GLU A 159 -33.78 -2.28 -6.52
C GLU A 159 -33.76 -3.75 -6.06
N PHE A 160 -33.09 -4.07 -4.95
CA PHE A 160 -32.82 -5.44 -4.47
C PHE A 160 -33.19 -5.61 -2.98
#